data_AF-A0A1A9HTD0-F1
#
_entry.id   AF-A0A1A9HTD0-F1
#
_cell.length_a   1.000
_cell.length_b   1.000
_cell.length_c   1.000
_cell.angle_alpha   90.00
_cell.angle_beta   90.00
_cell.angle_gamma   90.00
#
_symmetry.space_group_name_H-M   'P 1'
#
loop_
_entity.id
_entity.type
_entity.pdbx_description
1 polymer ?
#
loop_
_entity_poly.entity_id
_entity_poly.type
_entity_poly.pdbx_seq_one_letter_code
_entity_poly.pdbx_strand_id
1 'polypeptide(L)'
;MIVTTPAFAAGASSHASKSDIQSTYEQERANCLAGKTGQAQAACLKEAGAARQEMQRGNLRTASTQDLANNAMLRCQRVAEEDREDCRMMVMGQGTRDGSVQSGGILTRIDRMVQENPTAAGIPSAPATPPSATMRPGPDVPPPRQPKASAPAR
;
A
#
# COMPACT_ATOMS: atom_id res chain seq x y z
N MET A 1 5.49 20.22 -42.14
CA MET A 1 5.50 19.05 -41.24
C MET A 1 4.17 19.02 -40.52
N ILE A 2 3.31 18.04 -40.81
CA ILE A 2 1.99 17.91 -40.20
C ILE A 2 2.17 17.05 -38.96
N VAL A 3 1.96 17.63 -37.77
CA VAL A 3 2.03 16.92 -36.49
C VAL A 3 0.65 16.32 -36.23
N THR A 4 0.51 15.03 -36.44
CA THR A 4 -0.68 14.26 -36.07
C THR A 4 -0.60 13.88 -34.60
N THR A 5 -1.42 14.52 -33.76
CA THR A 5 -1.60 14.16 -32.35
C THR A 5 -2.54 12.95 -32.26
N PRO A 6 -2.18 11.86 -31.55
CA PRO A 6 -3.10 10.78 -31.27
C PRO A 6 -4.13 11.24 -30.22
N ALA A 7 -5.40 11.30 -30.61
CA ALA A 7 -6.51 11.48 -29.69
C ALA A 7 -6.71 10.20 -28.87
N PHE A 8 -6.45 10.28 -27.56
CA PHE A 8 -6.87 9.23 -26.63
C PHE A 8 -8.38 9.42 -26.35
N ALA A 9 -9.20 8.47 -26.82
CA ALA A 9 -10.61 8.43 -26.49
C ALA A 9 -10.78 8.13 -24.99
N ALA A 10 -11.34 9.08 -24.24
CA ALA A 10 -11.83 8.84 -22.89
C ALA A 10 -12.93 7.77 -22.96
N GLY A 11 -12.67 6.60 -22.38
CA GLY A 11 -13.64 5.52 -22.32
C GLY A 11 -14.89 5.96 -21.55
N ALA A 12 -16.01 6.10 -22.25
CA ALA A 12 -17.31 6.18 -21.62
C ALA A 12 -17.53 4.93 -20.76
N SER A 13 -18.14 5.10 -19.60
CA SER A 13 -18.55 4.01 -18.70
C SER A 13 -19.70 3.21 -19.33
N SER A 14 -19.39 2.46 -20.38
CA SER A 14 -20.29 1.51 -21.01
C SER A 14 -20.62 0.44 -19.98
N HIS A 15 -21.89 0.26 -19.68
CA HIS A 15 -22.32 -0.95 -18.97
C HIS A 15 -21.92 -2.13 -19.85
N ALA A 16 -21.01 -2.97 -19.37
CA ALA A 16 -20.56 -4.15 -20.10
C ALA A 16 -21.79 -4.99 -20.45
N SER A 17 -21.94 -5.32 -21.73
CA SER A 17 -23.04 -6.17 -22.16
C SER A 17 -22.84 -7.58 -21.56
N LYS A 18 -23.91 -8.39 -21.49
CA LYS A 18 -23.80 -9.78 -21.03
C LYS A 18 -22.78 -10.59 -21.83
N SER A 19 -22.64 -10.32 -23.12
CA SER A 19 -21.62 -10.92 -23.99
C SER A 19 -20.21 -10.49 -23.64
N ASP A 20 -19.99 -9.21 -23.30
CA ASP A 20 -18.67 -8.71 -22.88
C ASP A 20 -18.25 -9.35 -21.56
N ILE A 21 -19.18 -9.45 -20.60
CA ILE A 21 -18.93 -10.07 -19.30
C ILE A 21 -18.54 -11.55 -19.47
N GLN A 22 -19.22 -12.27 -20.38
CA GLN A 22 -18.93 -13.67 -20.66
C GLN A 22 -17.59 -13.84 -21.39
N SER A 23 -17.30 -13.00 -22.38
CA SER A 23 -16.02 -12.96 -23.10
C SER A 23 -14.84 -12.76 -22.15
N THR A 24 -14.92 -11.75 -21.27
CA THR A 24 -13.89 -11.47 -20.25
C THR A 24 -13.69 -12.66 -19.32
N TYR A 25 -14.77 -13.27 -18.85
CA TYR A 25 -14.68 -14.46 -17.99
C TYR A 25 -14.03 -15.66 -18.70
N GLU A 26 -14.35 -15.90 -19.97
CA GLU A 26 -13.73 -16.98 -20.75
C GLU A 26 -12.23 -16.74 -20.96
N GLN A 27 -11.85 -15.50 -21.24
CA GLN A 27 -10.44 -15.10 -21.35
C GLN A 27 -9.69 -15.29 -20.03
N GLU A 28 -10.23 -14.82 -18.91
CA GLU A 28 -9.65 -15.00 -17.57
C GLU A 28 -9.51 -16.48 -17.23
N ARG A 29 -10.55 -17.28 -17.48
CA ARG A 29 -10.52 -18.72 -17.27
C ARG A 29 -9.45 -19.40 -18.11
N ALA A 30 -9.31 -19.03 -19.38
CA ALA A 30 -8.26 -19.58 -20.25
C ALA A 30 -6.85 -19.23 -19.72
N ASN A 31 -6.65 -18.01 -19.21
CA ASN A 31 -5.40 -17.60 -18.59
C ASN A 31 -5.10 -18.40 -17.31
N CYS A 32 -6.12 -18.64 -16.47
CA CYS A 32 -5.99 -19.49 -15.29
C CYS A 32 -5.58 -20.93 -15.65
N LEU A 33 -6.24 -21.53 -16.64
CA LEU A 33 -5.95 -22.90 -17.09
C LEU A 33 -4.58 -23.03 -17.75
N ALA A 34 -4.12 -22.00 -18.43
CA ALA A 34 -2.81 -21.94 -19.07
C ALA A 34 -1.67 -21.61 -18.08
N GLY A 35 -1.97 -21.43 -16.78
CA GLY A 35 -0.96 -21.09 -15.78
C GLY A 35 -0.29 -19.72 -16.01
N LYS A 36 -0.95 -18.80 -16.72
CA LYS A 36 -0.40 -17.48 -17.06
C LYS A 36 -0.44 -16.49 -15.89
N THR A 37 -0.81 -16.96 -14.71
CA THR A 37 -1.00 -16.15 -13.52
C THR A 37 -0.06 -16.60 -12.42
N GLY A 38 0.44 -15.67 -11.60
CA GLY A 38 1.28 -16.00 -10.44
C GLY A 38 0.54 -16.67 -9.27
N GLN A 39 -0.79 -16.76 -9.31
CA GLN A 39 -1.60 -17.42 -8.28
C GLN A 39 -1.90 -18.90 -8.57
N ALA A 40 -2.32 -19.64 -7.54
CA ALA A 40 -2.80 -21.01 -7.69
C ALA A 40 -4.03 -21.06 -8.62
N GLN A 41 -4.08 -22.04 -9.53
CA GLN A 41 -5.15 -22.17 -10.54
C GLN A 41 -6.56 -22.15 -9.92
N ALA A 42 -6.76 -22.85 -8.80
CA ALA A 42 -8.05 -22.88 -8.11
C ALA A 42 -8.47 -21.49 -7.58
N ALA A 43 -7.51 -20.71 -7.05
CA ALA A 43 -7.75 -19.34 -6.60
C ALA A 43 -8.09 -18.44 -7.79
N CYS A 44 -7.33 -18.54 -8.89
CA CYS A 44 -7.59 -17.80 -10.12
C CYS A 44 -9.01 -18.05 -10.66
N LEU A 45 -9.43 -19.30 -10.74
CA LEU A 45 -10.78 -19.66 -11.22
C LEU A 45 -11.88 -19.14 -10.30
N LYS A 46 -11.65 -19.17 -8.97
CA LYS A 46 -12.57 -18.60 -7.99
C LYS A 46 -12.71 -17.09 -8.16
N GLU A 47 -11.58 -16.38 -8.33
CA GLU A 47 -11.55 -14.93 -8.51
C GLU A 47 -12.21 -14.51 -9.83
N ALA A 48 -11.94 -15.20 -10.94
CA ALA A 48 -12.60 -14.97 -12.22
C ALA A 48 -14.13 -15.16 -12.12
N GLY A 49 -14.58 -16.18 -11.39
CA GLY A 49 -16.01 -16.40 -11.13
C GLY A 49 -16.64 -15.28 -10.29
N ALA A 50 -15.94 -14.81 -9.26
CA ALA A 50 -16.38 -13.69 -8.43
C ALA A 50 -16.45 -12.38 -9.24
N ALA A 51 -15.42 -12.09 -10.06
CA ALA A 51 -15.40 -10.94 -10.95
C ALA A 51 -16.59 -10.97 -11.93
N ARG A 52 -16.89 -12.13 -12.54
CA ARG A 52 -18.07 -12.29 -13.39
C ARG A 52 -19.37 -12.00 -12.65
N GLN A 53 -19.51 -12.51 -11.42
CA GLN A 53 -20.71 -12.28 -10.62
C GLN A 53 -20.91 -10.80 -10.29
N GLU A 54 -19.84 -10.08 -9.93
CA GLU A 54 -19.93 -8.64 -9.63
C GLU A 54 -20.15 -7.78 -10.88
N MET A 55 -19.58 -8.19 -12.03
CA MET A 55 -19.91 -7.61 -13.34
C MET A 55 -21.41 -7.75 -13.64
N GLN A 56 -22.00 -8.93 -13.41
CA GLN A 56 -23.43 -9.19 -13.62
C GLN A 56 -24.33 -8.38 -12.68
N ARG A 57 -23.86 -8.13 -11.45
CA ARG A 57 -24.56 -7.26 -10.47
C ARG A 57 -24.47 -5.78 -10.82
N GLY A 58 -23.56 -5.38 -11.70
CA GLY A 58 -23.36 -3.99 -12.09
C GLY A 58 -22.72 -3.12 -10.99
N ASN A 59 -22.09 -3.76 -9.99
CA ASN A 59 -21.48 -3.05 -8.85
C ASN A 59 -20.04 -2.61 -9.11
N LEU A 60 -19.41 -3.12 -10.18
CA LEU A 60 -18.04 -2.72 -10.53
C LEU A 60 -18.04 -1.30 -11.09
N ARG A 61 -17.29 -0.43 -10.44
CA ARG A 61 -17.08 0.95 -10.87
C ARG A 61 -15.59 1.15 -11.10
N THR A 62 -15.24 1.54 -12.31
CA THR A 62 -13.89 2.02 -12.61
C THR A 62 -13.80 3.46 -12.14
N ALA A 63 -12.92 3.73 -11.18
CA ALA A 63 -12.64 5.09 -10.75
C ALA A 63 -12.02 5.89 -11.91
N SER A 64 -12.36 7.18 -12.03
CA SER A 64 -11.75 8.03 -13.05
C SER A 64 -10.26 8.24 -12.75
N THR A 65 -9.48 8.64 -13.76
CA THR A 65 -8.07 8.99 -13.57
C THR A 65 -7.89 10.09 -12.53
N GLN A 66 -8.82 11.06 -12.50
CA GLN A 66 -8.88 12.12 -11.50
C GLN A 66 -9.11 11.55 -10.10
N ASP A 67 -10.07 10.62 -9.93
CA ASP A 67 -10.35 10.00 -8.63
C ASP A 67 -9.15 9.20 -8.12
N LEU A 68 -8.49 8.46 -9.01
CA LEU A 68 -7.28 7.72 -8.69
C LEU A 68 -6.14 8.67 -8.27
N ALA A 69 -5.95 9.78 -8.99
CA ALA A 69 -4.94 10.79 -8.65
C ALA A 69 -5.24 11.44 -7.30
N ASN A 70 -6.50 11.82 -7.05
CA ASN A 70 -6.94 12.37 -5.77
C ASN A 70 -6.70 11.39 -4.62
N ASN A 71 -7.08 10.12 -4.79
CA ASN A 71 -6.85 9.07 -3.80
C ASN A 71 -5.36 8.87 -3.52
N ALA A 72 -4.51 8.92 -4.55
CA ALA A 72 -3.07 8.84 -4.37
C ALA A 72 -2.54 10.02 -3.55
N MET A 73 -3.03 11.24 -3.79
CA MET A 73 -2.66 12.42 -3.01
C MET A 73 -3.17 12.38 -1.56
N LEU A 74 -4.37 11.85 -1.33
CA LEU A 74 -4.93 11.65 0.02
C LEU A 74 -4.04 10.73 0.87
N ARG A 75 -3.38 9.75 0.27
CA ARG A 75 -2.46 8.85 1.00
C ARG A 75 -1.27 9.61 1.59
N CYS A 76 -0.80 10.68 0.96
CA CYS A 76 0.30 11.48 1.48
C CYS A 76 -0.05 12.24 2.76
N GLN A 77 -1.33 12.46 3.07
CA GLN A 77 -1.74 13.12 4.31
C GLN A 77 -1.41 12.30 5.57
N ARG A 78 -1.26 10.97 5.42
CA ARG A 78 -0.91 10.05 6.52
C ARG A 78 0.60 9.90 6.75
N VAL A 79 1.41 10.52 5.91
CA VAL A 79 2.87 10.55 6.05
C VAL A 79 3.25 11.67 7.03
N ALA A 80 4.38 11.50 7.74
CA ALA A 80 4.96 12.54 8.60
C ALA A 80 5.06 13.88 7.86
N GLU A 81 4.79 14.98 8.57
CA GLU A 81 4.71 16.33 7.98
C GLU A 81 5.93 16.69 7.12
N GLU A 82 7.12 16.37 7.61
CA GLU A 82 8.40 16.61 6.93
C GLU A 82 8.54 15.89 5.58
N ASP A 83 7.94 14.71 5.44
CA ASP A 83 8.03 13.86 4.25
C ASP A 83 6.86 14.07 3.27
N ARG A 84 5.85 14.88 3.62
CA ARG A 84 4.62 15.00 2.81
C ARG A 84 4.88 15.51 1.41
N GLU A 85 5.74 16.52 1.28
CA GLU A 85 6.07 17.08 -0.03
C GLU A 85 6.81 16.05 -0.89
N ASP A 86 7.72 15.27 -0.30
CA ASP A 86 8.41 14.19 -1.01
C ASP A 86 7.43 13.10 -1.47
N CYS A 87 6.47 12.70 -0.62
CA CYS A 87 5.39 11.79 -1.01
C CYS A 87 4.59 12.32 -2.21
N ARG A 88 4.22 13.61 -2.20
CA ARG A 88 3.46 14.22 -3.30
C ARG A 88 4.25 14.20 -4.60
N MET A 89 5.55 14.50 -4.55
CA MET A 89 6.43 14.40 -5.72
C MET A 89 6.48 12.98 -6.27
N MET A 90 6.61 11.96 -5.41
CA MET A 90 6.57 10.55 -5.83
C MET A 90 5.23 10.17 -6.47
N VAL A 91 4.11 10.62 -5.89
CA VAL A 91 2.76 10.37 -6.43
C VAL A 91 2.55 11.05 -7.78
N MET A 92 3.09 12.25 -7.98
CA MET A 92 3.09 12.97 -9.26
C MET A 92 4.01 12.33 -10.32
N GLY A 93 4.70 11.24 -9.98
CA GLY A 93 5.55 10.50 -10.89
C GLY A 93 6.99 11.00 -10.99
N GLN A 94 7.43 11.84 -10.05
CA GLN A 94 8.83 12.24 -9.98
C GLN A 94 9.70 11.11 -9.40
N GLY A 95 11.00 11.16 -9.73
CA GLY A 95 11.99 10.20 -9.27
C GLY A 95 12.30 9.08 -10.27
N THR A 96 13.21 8.20 -9.88
CA THR A 96 13.62 7.04 -10.67
C THR A 96 12.89 5.79 -10.19
N ARG A 97 12.30 5.03 -11.11
CA ARG A 97 11.68 3.74 -10.83
C ARG A 97 12.61 2.59 -11.20
N ASP A 98 12.79 1.67 -10.27
CA ASP A 98 13.60 0.47 -10.45
C ASP A 98 12.84 -0.77 -9.96
N GLY A 99 13.16 -1.94 -10.50
CA GLY A 99 12.58 -3.22 -10.13
C GLY A 99 11.43 -3.68 -11.04
N SER A 100 10.77 -4.75 -10.62
CA SER A 100 9.67 -5.37 -11.34
C SER A 100 8.73 -6.08 -10.37
N VAL A 101 7.47 -6.26 -10.78
CA VAL A 101 6.51 -7.05 -10.01
C VAL A 101 7.01 -8.50 -9.83
N GLN A 102 7.61 -9.07 -10.88
CA GLN A 102 8.17 -10.43 -10.83
C GLN A 102 9.34 -10.56 -9.84
N SER A 103 10.17 -9.52 -9.70
CA SER A 103 11.30 -9.50 -8.77
C SER A 103 10.93 -9.06 -7.35
N GLY A 104 9.63 -8.86 -7.05
CA GLY A 104 9.14 -8.58 -5.70
C GLY A 104 8.85 -7.12 -5.38
N GLY A 105 8.97 -6.19 -6.34
CA GLY A 105 8.55 -4.81 -6.11
C GLY A 105 9.10 -3.80 -7.11
N ILE A 106 8.47 -2.64 -7.15
CA ILE A 106 8.93 -1.44 -7.87
C ILE A 106 9.25 -0.39 -6.81
N LEU A 107 10.49 0.09 -6.81
CA LEU A 107 10.96 1.15 -5.92
C LEU A 107 10.98 2.48 -6.67
N THR A 108 10.50 3.53 -6.02
CA THR A 108 10.63 4.91 -6.51
C THR A 108 11.59 5.64 -5.59
N ARG A 109 12.65 6.24 -6.15
CA ARG A 109 13.63 7.03 -5.40
C ARG A 109 13.60 8.49 -5.87
N ILE A 110 13.59 9.40 -4.90
CA ILE A 110 13.85 10.83 -5.11
C ILE A 110 15.02 11.19 -4.22
N ASP A 111 16.08 11.73 -4.81
CA ASP A 111 17.24 12.23 -4.08
C ASP A 111 17.10 13.74 -3.93
N ARG A 112 17.08 14.23 -2.69
CA ARG A 112 17.00 15.65 -2.34
C ARG A 112 18.20 16.03 -1.49
N MET A 113 18.88 17.12 -1.83
CA MET A 113 19.85 17.72 -0.92
C MET A 113 19.09 18.48 0.17
N VAL A 114 19.23 18.04 1.42
CA VAL A 114 18.75 18.80 2.57
C VAL A 114 19.86 19.78 2.95
N GLN A 115 19.60 21.08 2.80
CA GLN A 115 20.47 22.10 3.37
C GLN A 115 20.31 22.03 4.89
N GLU A 116 21.30 21.51 5.60
CA GLU A 116 21.37 21.70 7.05
C GLU A 116 21.42 23.21 7.29
N ASN A 117 20.40 23.76 7.95
CA ASN A 117 20.42 25.13 8.43
C ASN A 117 21.15 25.11 9.78
N PRO A 118 22.42 25.55 9.87
CA PRO A 118 23.22 25.39 11.08
C PRO A 118 22.67 26.17 12.27
N THR A 119 21.77 27.14 12.01
CA THR A 119 21.18 28.01 13.04
C THR A 119 20.08 27.33 13.87
N ALA A 120 19.59 26.14 13.45
CA ALA A 120 18.67 25.33 14.27
C ALA A 120 19.40 24.38 15.24
N ALA A 121 20.72 24.19 15.08
CA ALA A 121 21.57 23.64 16.13
C ALA A 121 21.69 24.72 17.21
N GLY A 122 20.72 24.72 18.12
CA GLY A 122 20.60 25.68 19.20
C GLY A 122 21.92 25.87 19.94
N ILE A 123 22.14 27.13 20.30
CA ILE A 123 22.82 27.59 21.52
C ILE A 123 23.06 26.42 22.50
N PRO A 124 24.30 26.17 22.97
CA PRO A 124 24.53 25.13 23.96
C PRO A 124 23.61 25.38 25.14
N SER A 125 22.66 24.48 25.35
CA SER A 125 21.83 24.50 26.55
C SER A 125 22.79 24.40 27.73
N ALA A 126 22.79 25.41 28.59
CA ALA A 126 23.52 25.39 29.84
C ALA A 126 23.28 24.03 30.55
N PRO A 127 24.28 23.47 31.25
CA PRO A 127 24.15 22.16 31.85
C PRO A 127 22.90 22.13 32.74
N ALA A 128 21.99 21.22 32.42
CA ALA A 128 20.82 20.96 33.26
C ALA A 128 21.31 20.59 34.65
N THR A 129 20.87 21.34 35.66
CA THR A 129 20.98 20.90 37.05
C THR A 129 20.22 19.57 37.17
N PRO A 130 20.84 18.50 37.72
CA PRO A 130 20.15 17.23 37.81
C PRO A 130 18.94 17.38 38.75
N PRO A 131 17.73 16.94 38.34
CA PRO A 131 16.64 16.80 39.30
C PRO A 131 17.04 15.75 40.33
N SER A 132 16.92 16.08 41.62
CA SER A 132 17.09 15.13 42.71
C SER A 132 16.25 13.89 42.43
N ALA A 133 16.91 12.75 42.29
CA ALA A 133 16.27 11.46 42.05
C ALA A 133 15.35 11.11 43.23
N THR A 134 14.04 11.26 43.04
CA THR A 134 13.08 10.52 43.86
C THR A 134 13.14 9.06 43.42
N MET A 135 13.59 8.20 44.33
CA MET A 135 13.59 6.75 44.11
C MET A 135 12.18 6.29 43.71
N ARG A 136 12.05 5.71 42.51
CA ARG A 136 10.87 4.92 42.16
C ARG A 136 10.97 3.60 42.93
N PRO A 137 9.90 3.16 43.63
CA PRO A 137 9.83 1.80 44.13
C PRO A 137 9.99 0.83 42.95
N GLY A 138 10.82 -0.19 43.14
CA GLY A 138 10.98 -1.25 42.13
C GLY A 138 9.67 -1.99 41.88
N PRO A 139 9.49 -2.60 40.69
CA PRO A 139 8.33 -3.43 40.43
C PRO A 139 8.32 -4.65 41.35
N ASP A 140 7.19 -4.90 42.01
CA ASP A 140 6.94 -6.14 42.75
C ASP A 140 7.04 -7.33 41.80
N VAL A 141 8.10 -8.11 41.94
CA VAL A 141 8.26 -9.39 41.25
C VAL A 141 7.48 -10.44 42.05
N PRO A 142 6.41 -11.04 41.50
CA PRO A 142 5.67 -12.09 42.20
C PRO A 142 6.55 -13.35 42.36
N PRO A 143 6.41 -14.08 43.47
CA PRO A 143 7.19 -15.28 43.71
C PRO A 143 6.88 -16.38 42.67
N PRO A 144 7.85 -17.28 42.38
CA PRO A 144 7.65 -18.35 41.41
C PRO A 144 6.53 -19.30 41.88
N ARG A 145 5.67 -19.70 40.93
CA ARG A 145 4.60 -20.67 41.19
C ARG A 145 5.21 -22.03 41.52
N GLN A 146 4.87 -22.56 42.69
CA GLN A 146 5.21 -23.92 43.06
C GLN A 146 4.42 -24.93 42.20
N PRO A 147 5.04 -26.05 41.78
CA PRO A 147 4.35 -27.10 41.05
C PRO A 147 3.27 -27.75 41.93
N LYS A 148 2.05 -27.84 41.41
CA LYS A 148 0.94 -28.56 42.06
C LYS A 148 1.26 -30.06 42.08
N ALA A 149 1.21 -30.68 43.26
CA ALA A 149 1.26 -32.12 43.40
C ALA A 149 0.08 -32.77 42.66
N SER A 150 0.38 -33.79 41.86
CA SER A 150 -0.59 -34.60 41.15
C SER A 150 -1.43 -35.40 42.14
N ALA A 151 -2.76 -35.31 42.04
CA ALA A 151 -3.66 -36.19 42.78
C ALA A 151 -3.63 -37.61 42.17
N PRO A 152 -3.80 -38.68 42.96
CA PRO A 152 -3.79 -40.05 42.46
C PRO A 152 -5.09 -40.37 41.71
N ALA A 153 -4.93 -41.16 40.64
CA ALA A 153 -6.02 -41.67 39.81
C ALA A 153 -6.92 -42.63 40.61
N ARG A 154 -8.22 -42.58 40.32
CA ARG A 154 -9.20 -43.63 40.63
C ARG A 154 -9.89 -44.03 39.34
#